data_AF-M4NGB5-F1
#
_entry.id   AF-M4NGB5-F1
#
_cell.length_a   1.000
_cell.length_b   1.000
_cell.length_c   1.000
_cell.angle_alpha   90.00
_cell.angle_beta   90.00
_cell.angle_gamma   90.00
#
_symmetry.space_group_name_H-M   'P 1'
#
loop_
_entity.id
_entity.type
_entity.pdbx_description
1 polymer ?
#
loop_
_entity_poly.entity_id
_entity_poly.type
_entity_poly.pdbx_seq_one_letter_code
_entity_poly.pdbx_strand_id
1 'polypeptide(L)' 'MARIVVTMQHVRAAKLGGVGVLCAPGIRAWCEQHGVDLRQLVEEGLPIEQAEQIDNAFAQRACAIARAEAEAASNG' A
#
# COMPACT_ATOMS: atom_id res chain seq x y z
N MET A 1 19.18 -0.30 7.32
CA MET A 1 18.14 0.33 6.48
C MET A 1 16.81 -0.26 6.91
N ALA A 2 15.89 0.56 7.42
CA ALA A 2 14.56 0.06 7.80
C ALA A 2 13.85 -0.42 6.53
N ARG A 3 13.36 -1.67 6.53
CA ARG A 3 12.58 -2.21 5.42
C ARG A 3 11.22 -1.50 5.44
N ILE A 4 10.97 -0.62 4.47
CA ILE A 4 9.68 0.07 4.34
C ILE A 4 8.66 -0.92 3.77
N VAL A 5 7.52 -1.04 4.46
CA VAL A 5 6.40 -1.90 4.03
C VAL A 5 5.13 -1.08 3.87
N VAL A 6 4.38 -1.38 2.83
CA VAL A 6 3.05 -0.84 2.55
C VAL A 6 2.03 -1.70 3.30
N THR A 7 1.40 -1.16 4.33
CA THR A 7 0.40 -1.87 5.15
C THR A 7 -1.02 -1.47 4.75
N MET A 8 -2.00 -2.17 5.32
CA MET A 8 -3.41 -1.83 5.14
C MET A 8 -3.75 -0.40 5.58
N GLN A 9 -2.98 0.21 6.49
CA GLN A 9 -3.18 1.60 6.91
C GLN A 9 -2.82 2.57 5.78
N HIS A 10 -1.69 2.35 5.10
CA HIS A 10 -1.27 3.16 3.95
C HIS A 10 -2.27 3.03 2.78
N VAL A 11 -2.70 1.79 2.51
CA VAL A 11 -3.75 1.46 1.52
C VAL A 11 -5.06 2.19 1.84
N ARG A 12 -5.45 2.25 3.12
CA ARG A 12 -6.64 3.00 3.58
C ARG A 12 -6.48 4.51 3.46
N ALA A 13 -5.28 5.04 3.64
CA ALA A 13 -4.97 6.46 3.54
C ALA A 13 -4.82 6.93 2.08
N ALA A 14 -4.47 6.03 1.16
CA ALA A 14 -4.26 6.31 -0.27
C ALA A 14 -5.54 6.61 -1.08
N LYS A 15 -6.69 6.91 -0.44
CA LYS A 15 -7.98 7.16 -1.10
C LYS A 15 -7.82 8.13 -2.29
N LEU A 16 -8.11 7.64 -3.51
CA LEU A 16 -8.12 8.45 -4.74
C LEU A 16 -9.54 8.98 -4.96
N GLY A 17 -9.69 10.32 -4.97
CA GLY A 17 -10.95 10.98 -5.35
C GLY A 17 -12.14 10.76 -4.40
N GLY A 18 -11.92 10.41 -3.13
CA GLY A 18 -13.00 10.15 -2.16
C GLY A 18 -13.59 8.75 -2.22
N VAL A 19 -13.24 7.95 -3.24
CA VAL A 19 -13.60 6.53 -3.33
C VAL A 19 -12.39 5.71 -2.88
N GLY A 20 -12.46 5.14 -1.68
CA GLY A 20 -11.48 4.15 -1.25
C GLY A 20 -11.69 2.84 -2.00
N VAL A 21 -10.60 2.13 -2.34
CA VAL A 21 -10.62 0.75 -2.89
C VAL A 21 -11.11 -0.28 -1.83
N LEU A 22 -11.72 0.19 -0.74
CA LEU A 22 -11.93 -0.52 0.51
C LEU A 22 -13.25 -1.27 0.62
N CYS A 23 -14.19 -1.14 -0.33
CA CYS A 23 -15.21 -2.17 -0.39
C CYS A 23 -14.49 -3.49 -0.63
N ALA A 24 -14.76 -4.54 0.15
CA ALA A 24 -14.05 -5.81 0.05
C ALA A 24 -13.91 -6.38 -1.39
N PRO A 25 -14.82 -6.11 -2.35
CA PRO A 25 -14.60 -6.46 -3.75
C PRO A 25 -13.46 -5.67 -4.41
N GLY A 26 -13.26 -4.40 -4.07
CA GLY A 26 -12.29 -3.49 -4.69
C GLY A 26 -10.84 -3.87 -4.40
N ILE A 27 -10.47 -4.07 -3.12
CA ILE A 27 -9.07 -4.39 -2.77
C ILE A 27 -8.72 -5.82 -3.17
N ARG A 28 -9.67 -6.76 -3.06
CA ARG A 28 -9.48 -8.15 -3.54
C ARG A 28 -9.25 -8.18 -5.05
N ALA A 29 -10.12 -7.52 -5.82
CA ALA A 29 -9.97 -7.45 -7.26
C ALA A 29 -8.66 -6.76 -7.67
N TRP A 30 -8.28 -5.68 -6.97
CA TRP A 30 -6.99 -5.02 -7.20
C TRP A 30 -5.81 -5.96 -6.90
N CYS A 31 -5.85 -6.68 -5.78
CA CYS A 31 -4.84 -7.67 -5.43
C CYS A 31 -4.74 -8.77 -6.48
N GLU A 32 -5.86 -9.33 -6.93
CA GLU A 32 -5.89 -10.36 -7.97
C GLU A 32 -5.39 -9.84 -9.32
N GLN A 33 -5.76 -8.62 -9.71
CA GLN A 33 -5.32 -7.98 -10.96
C GLN A 33 -3.82 -7.73 -11.01
N HIS A 34 -3.21 -7.40 -9.88
CA HIS A 34 -1.80 -7.04 -9.80
C HIS A 34 -0.92 -8.13 -9.18
N GLY A 35 -1.48 -9.32 -8.89
CA GLY A 35 -0.74 -10.43 -8.29
C GLY A 35 -0.24 -10.15 -6.86
N VAL A 36 -0.93 -9.29 -6.12
CA VAL A 36 -0.61 -8.99 -4.72
C VAL A 36 -1.30 -10.00 -3.82
N ASP A 37 -0.52 -10.61 -2.91
CA ASP A 37 -1.08 -11.46 -1.87
C ASP A 37 -1.77 -10.58 -0.80
N LEU A 38 -3.09 -10.66 -0.77
CA LEU A 38 -3.91 -9.93 0.21
C LEU A 38 -3.63 -10.37 1.65
N ARG A 39 -3.36 -11.65 1.88
CA ARG A 39 -3.05 -12.18 3.21
C ARG A 39 -1.71 -11.62 3.68
N GLN A 40 -0.70 -11.63 2.81
CA GLN A 40 0.59 -10.98 3.07
C GLN A 40 0.42 -9.48 3.37
N LEU A 41 -0.35 -8.75 2.57
CA LEU A 41 -0.61 -7.32 2.77
C LEU A 41 -1.25 -7.00 4.13
N VAL A 42 -2.11 -7.90 4.64
CA VAL A 42 -2.83 -7.70 5.91
C VAL A 42 -2.00 -8.13 7.12
N GLU A 43 -1.28 -9.25 7.04
CA GLU A 43 -0.54 -9.82 8.17
C GLU A 43 0.87 -9.24 8.31
N GLU A 44 1.58 -9.04 7.19
CA GLU A 44 3.00 -8.65 7.17
C GLU A 44 3.22 -7.27 6.53
N GLY A 45 2.32 -6.86 5.63
CA GLY A 45 2.52 -5.73 4.74
C GLY A 45 3.28 -6.12 3.47
N LEU A 46 3.10 -5.33 2.42
CA LEU A 46 3.74 -5.53 1.13
C LEU A 46 5.08 -4.78 1.09
N PRO A 47 6.21 -5.38 0.70
CA PRO A 47 7.46 -4.64 0.51
C PRO A 47 7.28 -3.48 -0.47
N ILE A 48 7.84 -2.31 -0.14
CA ILE A 48 7.66 -1.13 -1.00
C ILE A 48 8.18 -1.35 -2.42
N GLU A 49 9.27 -2.10 -2.58
CA GLU A 49 9.86 -2.44 -3.88
C GLU A 49 8.85 -3.19 -4.76
N GLN A 50 8.11 -4.13 -4.18
CA GLN A 50 7.06 -4.86 -4.89
C GLN A 50 5.86 -3.95 -5.21
N ALA A 51 5.50 -3.06 -4.29
CA ALA A 51 4.42 -2.11 -4.50
C ALA A 51 4.75 -1.06 -5.58
N GLU A 52 6.01 -0.66 -5.72
CA GLU A 52 6.49 0.27 -6.76
C GLU A 52 6.51 -0.35 -8.16
N GLN A 53 6.62 -1.67 -8.26
CA GLN A 53 6.49 -2.37 -9.54
C GLN A 53 5.06 -2.34 -10.09
N ILE A 54 4.07 -2.01 -9.25
CA ILE A 54 2.67 -1.89 -9.65
C ILE A 54 2.46 -0.49 -10.21
N ASP A 55 2.37 -0.37 -11.54
CA ASP A 55 2.09 0.88 -12.24
C ASP A 55 0.60 1.29 -12.11
N ASN A 56 0.22 1.65 -10.89
CA ASN A 56 -1.13 2.06 -10.54
C ASN A 56 -1.07 3.28 -9.61
N ALA A 57 -1.85 4.32 -9.90
CA ALA A 57 -1.93 5.54 -9.09
C ALA A 57 -2.23 5.25 -7.60
N PHE A 58 -2.99 4.19 -7.30
CA PHE A 58 -3.28 3.75 -5.95
C PHE A 58 -2.04 3.22 -5.23
N ALA A 59 -1.28 2.34 -5.89
CA ALA A 59 -0.05 1.75 -5.36
C ALA A 59 0.99 2.84 -5.10
N GLN A 60 1.21 3.71 -6.10
CA GLN A 60 2.13 4.84 -6.00
C GLN A 60 1.81 5.75 -4.81
N ARG A 61 0.52 6.02 -4.57
CA ARG A 61 0.08 6.83 -3.43
C ARG A 61 0.28 6.10 -2.09
N ALA A 62 0.01 4.80 -2.03
CA ALA A 62 0.27 4.01 -0.82
C ALA A 62 1.77 3.94 -0.49
N CYS A 63 2.64 3.80 -1.51
CA CYS A 63 4.09 3.86 -1.36
C CYS A 63 4.56 5.22 -0.86
N ALA A 64 4.04 6.32 -1.40
CA ALA A 64 4.39 7.67 -0.95
C ALA A 64 4.04 7.90 0.52
N ILE A 65 2.89 7.42 0.98
CA ILE A 65 2.47 7.51 2.39
C ILE A 65 3.41 6.68 3.27
N ALA A 66 3.71 5.45 2.87
CA ALA A 66 4.61 4.57 3.62
C ALA A 66 6.02 5.16 3.76
N ARG A 67 6.54 5.84 2.72
CA ARG A 67 7.82 6.55 2.76
C ARG A 67 7.79 7.72 3.71
N ALA A 68 6.78 8.59 3.59
CA ALA A 68 6.64 9.75 4.46
C ALA A 68 6.56 9.35 5.94
N GLU A 69 5.88 8.25 6.26
CA GLU A 69 5.80 7.72 7.62
C GLU A 69 7.14 7.17 8.11
N ALA A 70 7.86 6.42 7.28
CA ALA A 70 9.19 5.90 7.63
C ALA A 70 10.23 7.03 7.83
N GLU A 71 10.15 8.09 7.01
CA GLU A 71 10.96 9.30 7.15
C GLU A 71 10.60 10.06 8.44
N ALA A 72 9.32 10.20 8.76
CA ALA A 72 8.87 10.83 10.01
C ALA A 72 9.32 10.02 11.25
N ALA A 73 9.22 8.69 11.20
CA ALA A 73 9.64 7.80 12.29
C ALA A 73 11.17 7.76 12.49
N SER A 74 11.95 8.06 11.45
CA SER A 74 13.42 8.11 11.53
C SER A 74 13.96 9.45 12.05
N ASN A 75 13.13 10.51 12.03
CA ASN A 75 13.48 11.86 12.49
C ASN A 75 12.92 12.20 13.88
N GLY A 76 12.34 11.22 14.59
CA GLY A 76 11.73 11.35 15.91
C GLY A 76 12.59 10.81 17.05
#